data_AF-A0AAV4PPM1-F1
#
_entry.id   AF-A0AAV4PPM1-F1
#
_cell.length_a   1.000
_cell.length_b   1.000
_cell.length_c   1.000
_cell.angle_alpha   90.00
_cell.angle_beta   90.00
_cell.angle_gamma   90.00
#
_symmetry.space_group_name_H-M   'P 1'
#
loop_
_entity.id
_entity.type
_entity.pdbx_description
1 polymer ?
#
loop_
_entity_poly.entity_id
_entity_poly.type
_entity_poly.pdbx_seq_one_letter_code
_entity_poly.pdbx_strand_id
1 'polypeptide(L)'
;MKECLHKLGREFLYPHGHLDCIAKKGEESASTLFVPSRLKNALMDVLRSMARQAFNWYLHHRYFISDDFDVLSSFHWRLDGTLDELKTAQALVQRQDGDISSRFRIASSYLFVRRYAEITRRISEYL
;
A
#
# COMPACT_ATOMS: atom_id res chain seq x y z
N MET A 1 -6.30 1.48 15.99
CA MET A 1 -5.72 2.18 14.82
C MET A 1 -5.47 1.24 13.63
N LYS A 2 -4.71 0.14 13.80
CA LYS A 2 -4.53 -0.91 12.76
C LYS A 2 -5.83 -1.46 12.16
N GLU A 3 -6.83 -1.76 12.99
CA GLU A 3 -8.14 -2.26 12.55
C GLU A 3 -8.93 -1.25 11.72
N CYS A 4 -8.93 0.03 12.12
CA CYS A 4 -9.53 1.11 11.34
C CYS A 4 -8.86 1.24 9.97
N LEU A 5 -7.53 1.22 9.93
CA LEU A 5 -6.77 1.31 8.67
C LEU A 5 -6.98 0.08 7.77
N HIS A 6 -7.19 -1.10 8.34
CA HIS A 6 -7.49 -2.34 7.61
C HIS A 6 -8.91 -2.32 7.01
N LYS A 7 -9.89 -1.81 7.76
CA LYS A 7 -11.27 -1.61 7.29
C LYS A 7 -11.36 -0.51 6.23
N LEU A 8 -10.61 0.57 6.45
CA LEU A 8 -10.39 1.66 5.49
C LEU A 8 -9.51 1.26 4.30
N GLY A 9 -8.85 0.11 4.34
CA GLY A 9 -8.14 -0.43 3.18
C GLY A 9 -9.12 -1.12 2.25
N ARG A 10 -9.83 -2.12 2.78
CA ARG A 10 -10.74 -3.01 2.02
C ARG A 10 -11.84 -2.31 1.24
N GLU A 11 -12.43 -1.27 1.81
CA GLU A 11 -13.56 -0.59 1.15
C GLU A 11 -13.13 0.48 0.12
N PHE A 12 -11.83 0.73 -0.06
CA PHE A 12 -11.31 1.98 -0.64
C PHE A 12 -10.60 1.80 -1.99
N LEU A 13 -10.31 0.57 -2.44
CA LEU A 13 -9.42 0.32 -3.58
C LEU A 13 -10.03 -0.43 -4.77
N TYR A 14 -11.35 -0.59 -4.83
CA TYR A 14 -11.96 -1.12 -6.05
C TYR A 14 -11.88 -0.07 -7.19
N PRO A 15 -11.61 -0.52 -8.43
CA PRO A 15 -11.24 0.36 -9.50
C PRO A 15 -12.53 0.87 -10.13
N HIS A 16 -12.86 2.15 -9.95
CA HIS A 16 -13.55 3.02 -10.92
C HIS A 16 -14.02 4.28 -10.15
N GLY A 17 -13.21 5.36 -10.20
CA GLY A 17 -13.61 6.72 -9.75
C GLY A 17 -13.25 7.15 -8.33
N HIS A 18 -12.26 6.52 -7.67
CA HIS A 18 -12.28 6.33 -6.22
C HIS A 18 -11.65 7.40 -5.30
N LEU A 19 -10.84 8.38 -5.75
CA LEU A 19 -10.14 9.31 -4.80
C LEU A 19 -11.10 10.15 -3.95
N ASP A 20 -12.19 10.64 -4.54
CA ASP A 20 -13.21 11.43 -3.81
C ASP A 20 -14.08 10.54 -2.92
N CYS A 21 -14.37 9.31 -3.34
CA CYS A 21 -15.06 8.31 -2.52
C CYS A 21 -14.22 7.90 -1.31
N ILE A 22 -12.91 7.77 -1.48
CA ILE A 22 -11.92 7.51 -0.43
C ILE A 22 -11.86 8.70 0.53
N ALA A 23 -11.83 9.94 0.03
CA ALA A 23 -11.83 11.12 0.88
C ALA A 23 -13.13 11.24 1.70
N LYS A 24 -14.29 11.07 1.05
CA LYS A 24 -15.61 11.15 1.70
C LYS A 24 -15.78 10.07 2.79
N LYS A 25 -15.34 8.85 2.53
CA LYS A 25 -15.51 7.73 3.47
C LYS A 25 -14.43 7.70 4.58
N GLY A 26 -13.24 8.22 4.28
CA GLY A 26 -12.25 8.56 5.29
C GLY A 26 -12.76 9.66 6.23
N GLU A 27 -13.52 10.62 5.71
CA GLU A 27 -14.16 11.67 6.49
C GLU A 27 -15.27 11.13 7.41
N GLU A 28 -16.10 10.22 6.91
CA GLU A 28 -17.13 9.52 7.70
C GLU A 28 -16.51 8.72 8.87
N SER A 29 -15.40 8.03 8.61
CA SER A 29 -14.68 7.26 9.64
C SER A 29 -13.92 8.15 10.62
N ALA A 30 -13.32 9.25 10.15
CA ALA A 30 -12.70 10.25 11.03
C ALA A 30 -13.74 10.95 11.91
N SER A 31 -15.00 11.05 11.46
CA SER A 31 -16.10 11.64 12.23
C SER A 31 -16.64 10.71 13.34
N THR A 32 -16.37 9.41 13.28
CA THR A 32 -16.65 8.45 14.38
C THR A 32 -15.51 8.36 15.39
N LEU A 33 -14.30 8.76 15.01
CA LEU A 33 -13.18 8.95 15.93
C LEU A 33 -13.30 10.32 16.58
N PHE A 34 -13.06 10.42 17.89
CA PHE A 34 -13.05 11.71 18.60
C PHE A 34 -11.76 12.48 18.28
N VAL A 35 -11.63 12.90 17.02
CA VAL A 35 -10.47 13.64 16.50
C VAL A 35 -10.76 15.14 16.67
N PRO A 36 -9.92 15.89 17.40
CA PRO A 36 -10.05 17.34 17.47
C PRO A 36 -10.14 17.94 16.07
N SER A 37 -11.01 18.92 15.86
CA SER A 37 -11.25 19.50 14.52
C SER A 37 -9.98 20.00 13.84
N ARG A 38 -9.00 20.47 14.63
CA ARG A 38 -7.66 20.88 14.15
C ARG A 38 -6.81 19.74 13.59
N LEU A 39 -7.02 18.53 14.08
CA LEU A 39 -6.33 17.31 13.63
C LEU A 39 -7.09 16.59 12.51
N LYS A 40 -8.38 16.88 12.31
CA LYS A 40 -9.20 16.26 11.25
C LYS A 40 -8.59 16.50 9.88
N ASN A 41 -8.18 17.73 9.57
CA ASN A 41 -7.56 18.05 8.27
C ASN A 41 -6.23 17.31 8.07
N ALA A 42 -5.35 17.34 9.08
CA ALA A 42 -4.08 16.63 9.02
C ALA A 42 -4.27 15.10 8.86
N LEU A 43 -5.24 14.53 9.57
CA LEU A 43 -5.62 13.12 9.43
C LEU A 43 -6.12 12.81 8.01
N MET A 44 -6.98 13.66 7.45
CA MET A 44 -7.49 13.49 6.09
C MET A 44 -6.38 13.55 5.04
N ASP A 45 -5.39 14.43 5.22
CA ASP A 45 -4.24 14.52 4.31
C ASP A 45 -3.36 13.27 4.38
N VAL A 46 -3.13 12.73 5.58
CA VAL A 46 -2.42 11.46 5.76
C VAL A 46 -3.19 10.32 5.10
N LEU A 47 -4.50 10.21 5.35
CA LEU A 47 -5.35 9.16 4.74
C LEU A 47 -5.35 9.24 3.21
N ARG A 48 -5.45 10.45 2.65
CA ARG A 48 -5.38 10.66 1.18
C ARG A 48 -4.02 10.25 0.63
N SER A 49 -2.94 10.57 1.34
CA SER A 49 -1.58 10.16 0.97
C SER A 49 -1.42 8.64 1.00
N MET A 50 -1.91 7.98 2.05
CA MET A 50 -1.91 6.52 2.18
C MET A 50 -2.71 5.87 1.05
N ALA A 51 -3.94 6.32 0.82
CA ALA A 51 -4.79 5.83 -0.26
C ALA A 51 -4.12 5.95 -1.64
N ARG A 52 -3.47 7.09 -1.91
CA ARG A 52 -2.71 7.30 -3.15
C ARG A 52 -1.54 6.32 -3.27
N GLN A 53 -0.77 6.11 -2.21
CA GLN A 53 0.34 5.16 -2.22
C GLN A 53 -0.13 3.72 -2.45
N ALA A 54 -1.18 3.32 -1.75
CA ALA A 54 -1.85 2.04 -1.93
C ALA A 54 -2.31 1.81 -3.38
N PHE A 55 -2.97 2.81 -3.97
CA PHE A 55 -3.46 2.75 -5.33
C PHE A 55 -2.32 2.68 -6.35
N ASN A 56 -1.28 3.49 -6.16
CA ASN A 56 -0.08 3.45 -7.01
C ASN A 56 0.61 2.09 -6.93
N TRP A 57 0.72 1.52 -5.72
CA TRP A 57 1.28 0.19 -5.54
C TRP A 57 0.45 -0.85 -6.28
N TYR A 58 -0.88 -0.84 -6.12
CA TYR A 58 -1.77 -1.76 -6.85
C TYR A 58 -1.61 -1.61 -8.37
N LEU A 59 -1.62 -0.39 -8.91
CA LEU A 59 -1.46 -0.16 -10.35
C LEU A 59 -0.15 -0.72 -10.91
N HIS A 60 0.95 -0.59 -10.18
CA HIS A 60 2.25 -1.16 -10.58
C HIS A 60 2.24 -2.69 -10.61
N HIS A 61 1.38 -3.33 -9.81
CA HIS A 61 1.35 -4.78 -9.64
C HIS A 61 0.08 -5.45 -10.18
N ARG A 62 -0.87 -4.70 -10.77
CA ARG A 62 -2.18 -5.19 -11.22
C ARG A 62 -2.11 -6.34 -12.23
N TYR A 63 -1.02 -6.41 -13.00
CA TYR A 63 -0.81 -7.49 -13.97
C TYR A 63 -0.26 -8.78 -13.34
N PHE A 64 0.11 -8.72 -12.06
CA PHE A 64 0.69 -9.80 -11.29
C PHE A 64 -0.20 -10.23 -10.12
N ILE A 65 -1.34 -9.58 -9.94
CA ILE A 65 -2.23 -9.78 -8.81
C ILE A 65 -3.62 -10.04 -9.36
N SER A 66 -4.20 -11.17 -9.01
CA SER A 66 -5.61 -11.46 -9.28
C SER A 66 -6.50 -10.46 -8.55
N ASP A 67 -7.61 -10.05 -9.18
CA ASP A 67 -8.60 -9.14 -8.57
C ASP A 67 -9.25 -9.73 -7.30
N ASP A 68 -9.20 -11.06 -7.12
CA ASP A 68 -9.69 -11.75 -5.92
C ASP A 68 -8.69 -11.73 -4.75
N PHE A 69 -7.46 -11.25 -4.97
CA PHE A 69 -6.42 -11.26 -3.96
C PHE A 69 -6.53 -10.00 -3.08
N ASP A 70 -6.93 -10.18 -1.80
CA ASP A 70 -7.02 -9.09 -0.81
C ASP A 70 -5.62 -8.56 -0.41
N VAL A 71 -4.98 -7.78 -1.29
CA VAL A 71 -3.63 -7.22 -1.10
C VAL A 71 -3.55 -6.32 0.14
N LEU A 72 -4.65 -5.68 0.46
CA LEU A 72 -4.74 -4.64 1.49
C LEU A 72 -4.40 -5.15 2.87
N SER A 73 -4.82 -6.38 3.16
CA SER A 73 -4.47 -7.07 4.40
C SER A 73 -2.96 -7.25 4.61
N SER A 74 -2.17 -7.13 3.54
CA SER A 74 -0.72 -7.32 3.55
C SER A 74 0.07 -6.02 3.57
N PHE A 75 -0.60 -4.86 3.44
CA PHE A 75 0.06 -3.56 3.45
C PHE A 75 0.70 -3.28 4.81
N HIS A 76 2.00 -3.04 4.76
CA HIS A 76 2.78 -2.60 5.91
C HIS A 76 3.00 -1.11 5.82
N TRP A 77 2.38 -0.36 6.74
CA TRP A 77 2.57 1.08 6.87
C TRP A 77 3.70 1.39 7.84
N ARG A 78 4.52 2.38 7.48
CA ARG A 78 5.52 2.99 8.36
C ARG A 78 4.84 4.02 9.28
N LEU A 79 5.54 4.42 10.34
CA LEU A 79 5.03 5.37 11.34
C LEU A 79 4.80 6.77 10.76
N ASP A 80 5.51 7.12 9.69
CA ASP A 80 5.35 8.36 8.93
C ASP A 80 4.19 8.32 7.92
N GLY A 81 3.45 7.21 7.87
CA GLY A 81 2.31 7.04 6.95
C GLY A 81 2.73 6.68 5.53
N THR A 82 3.98 6.32 5.27
CA THR A 82 4.37 5.78 3.96
C THR A 82 4.21 4.27 3.89
N LEU A 83 3.97 3.74 2.70
CA LEU A 83 3.89 2.31 2.47
C LEU A 83 5.31 1.70 2.49
N ASP A 84 5.52 0.67 3.30
CA ASP A 84 6.71 -0.17 3.23
C ASP A 84 6.50 -1.23 2.15
N GLU A 85 6.83 -0.86 0.92
CA GLU A 85 6.59 -1.71 -0.24
C GLU A 85 7.34 -3.05 -0.15
N LEU A 86 8.54 -3.05 0.42
CA LEU A 86 9.35 -4.27 0.57
C LEU A 86 8.72 -5.23 1.59
N LYS A 87 8.35 -4.75 2.78
CA LYS A 87 7.67 -5.59 3.77
C LYS A 87 6.30 -6.05 3.28
N THR A 88 5.60 -5.19 2.54
CA THR A 88 4.34 -5.53 1.89
C THR A 88 4.52 -6.67 0.89
N ALA A 89 5.51 -6.57 -0.01
CA ALA A 89 5.83 -7.63 -0.96
C ALA A 89 6.23 -8.93 -0.27
N GLN A 90 7.04 -8.87 0.79
CA GLN A 90 7.41 -10.04 1.59
C GLN A 90 6.18 -10.72 2.21
N ALA A 91 5.27 -9.96 2.81
CA ALA A 91 4.03 -10.49 3.38
C ALA A 91 3.15 -11.16 2.30
N LEU A 92 3.03 -10.55 1.13
CA LEU A 92 2.26 -11.11 0.00
C LEU A 92 2.87 -12.41 -0.54
N VAL A 93 4.18 -12.53 -0.60
CA VAL A 93 4.86 -13.76 -1.06
C VAL A 93 4.71 -14.90 -0.06
N GLN A 94 4.66 -14.59 1.24
CA GLN A 94 4.53 -15.59 2.31
C GLN A 94 3.11 -16.13 2.46
N ARG A 95 2.11 -15.43 1.93
CA ARG A 95 0.71 -15.87 1.91
C ARG A 95 0.54 -17.16 1.11
N GLN A 96 -0.18 -18.12 1.67
CA GLN A 96 -0.43 -19.42 1.02
C GLN A 96 -1.74 -19.44 0.20
N ASP A 97 -2.60 -18.45 0.38
CA ASP A 97 -3.87 -18.29 -0.31
C ASP A 97 -3.74 -17.59 -1.69
N GLY A 98 -2.55 -17.11 -2.04
CA GLY A 98 -2.27 -16.46 -3.32
C GLY A 98 -1.74 -17.41 -4.40
N ASP A 99 -2.11 -17.14 -5.65
CA ASP A 99 -1.54 -17.80 -6.83
C ASP A 99 0.00 -17.77 -6.82
N ILE A 100 0.62 -18.92 -7.06
CA ILE A 100 2.08 -19.06 -7.03
C ILE A 100 2.76 -18.19 -8.09
N SER A 101 2.12 -18.01 -9.25
CA SER A 101 2.68 -17.20 -10.34
C SER A 101 2.72 -15.72 -9.94
N SER A 102 1.62 -15.25 -9.33
CA SER A 102 1.48 -13.91 -8.77
C SER A 102 2.56 -13.63 -7.72
N ARG A 103 2.74 -14.55 -6.76
CA ARG A 103 3.78 -14.44 -5.72
C ARG A 103 5.18 -14.45 -6.31
N PHE A 104 5.46 -15.31 -7.29
CA PHE A 104 6.75 -15.36 -7.95
C PHE A 104 7.08 -14.05 -8.69
N ARG A 105 6.11 -13.47 -9.40
CA ARG A 105 6.29 -12.19 -10.12
C ARG A 105 6.57 -11.04 -9.16
N ILE A 106 5.85 -10.95 -8.05
CA ILE A 106 6.13 -9.97 -6.98
C ILE A 106 7.53 -10.19 -6.40
N ALA A 107 7.88 -11.42 -6.02
CA ALA A 107 9.22 -11.70 -5.48
C ALA A 107 10.34 -11.27 -6.45
N SER A 108 10.13 -11.53 -7.74
CA SER A 108 11.10 -11.21 -8.80
C SER A 108 11.26 -9.70 -9.02
N SER A 109 10.17 -8.92 -8.99
CA SER A 109 10.25 -7.46 -9.18
C SER A 109 11.07 -6.80 -8.08
N TYR A 110 10.86 -7.17 -6.81
CA TYR A 110 11.59 -6.61 -5.68
C TYR A 110 13.02 -7.15 -5.55
N LEU A 111 13.28 -8.40 -5.94
CA LEU A 111 14.64 -8.94 -5.99
C LEU A 111 15.48 -8.22 -7.06
N PHE A 112 14.91 -8.01 -8.25
CA PHE A 112 15.59 -7.30 -9.34
C PHE A 112 15.93 -5.86 -8.95
N VAL A 113 14.98 -5.12 -8.38
CA VAL A 113 15.19 -3.74 -7.91
C VAL A 113 16.28 -3.69 -6.84
N ARG A 114 16.27 -4.63 -5.88
CA ARG A 114 17.30 -4.68 -4.83
C ARG A 114 18.69 -4.92 -5.39
N ARG A 115 18.82 -5.85 -6.34
CA ARG A 115 20.10 -6.16 -6.99
C ARG A 115 20.60 -5.03 -7.87
N TYR A 116 19.71 -4.37 -8.61
CA TYR A 116 20.07 -3.20 -9.41
C TYR A 116 20.60 -2.05 -8.55
N ALA A 117 19.91 -1.72 -7.44
CA ALA A 117 20.36 -0.68 -6.52
C ALA A 117 21.73 -1.00 -5.90
N GLU A 118 21.96 -2.26 -5.53
CA GLU A 118 23.25 -2.74 -5.00
C GLU A 118 24.39 -2.58 -6.02
N ILE A 119 24.14 -2.93 -7.29
CA ILE A 119 25.12 -2.80 -8.37
C ILE A 119 25.44 -1.33 -8.64
N THR A 120 24.41 -0.47 -8.78
CA THR A 120 24.61 0.97 -9.03
C THR A 120 25.40 1.64 -7.92
N ARG A 121 25.10 1.30 -6.65
CA ARG A 121 25.85 1.79 -5.49
C ARG A 121 27.32 1.38 -5.54
N ARG A 122 27.60 0.13 -5.92
CA ARG A 122 28.98 -0.35 -6.07
C ARG A 122 29.70 0.40 -7.19
N ILE A 123 29.05 0.61 -8.35
CA ILE A 123 29.65 1.34 -9.47
C ILE A 123 29.98 2.79 -9.09
N SER A 124 29.10 3.47 -8.33
CA SER A 124 29.36 4.84 -7.84
C SER A 124 30.51 4.95 -6.83
N GLU A 125 30.98 3.85 -6.24
CA GLU A 125 32.17 3.86 -5.38
C GLU A 125 33.48 3.86 -6.19
N TYR A 126 33.41 3.55 -7.50
CA TYR A 126 34.57 3.48 -8.40
C TYR A 126 34.60 4.60 -9.44
N LEU A 127 33.64 5.54 -9.40
CA LEU A 127 33.55 6.73 -10.25
C LEU A 127 33.69 7.99 -9.39
#